data_AF-C9N112-F1
#
_entry.id   AF-C9N112-F1
#
_cell.length_a   1.000
_cell.length_b   1.000
_cell.length_c   1.000
_cell.angle_alpha   90.00
_cell.angle_beta   90.00
_cell.angle_gamma   90.00
#
_symmetry.space_group_name_H-M   'P 1'
#
loop_
_entity.id
_entity.type
_entity.pdbx_description
1 polymer ?
#
loop_
_entity_poly.entity_id
_entity_poly.type
_entity_poly.pdbx_seq_one_letter_code
_entity_poly.pdbx_strand_id
1 'polypeptide(L)'
;MTVGIIHIDGLGDTFDGLFSYAKKERMLEIMKDSRIGTNGAVVLILYFIAKIALISEIIAINPKYLIIFPIIARLSTSTNAGLTDYARKSGMSNAIISENGIFEVIFSLVLTNILVFFIIGSKGTVTVFIALLFIILFMLNVRKKIGGITGDTMGASLELTSILVLFLGIILR
;
A
#
# COMPACT_ATOMS: atom_id res chain seq x y z
N MET A 1 5.56 -17.08 -0.27
CA MET A 1 6.14 -16.54 0.98
C MET A 1 7.18 -15.43 0.72
N THR A 2 7.85 -15.43 -0.43
CA THR A 2 8.81 -14.38 -0.86
C THR A 2 8.18 -13.02 -1.20
N VAL A 3 6.92 -12.98 -1.68
CA VAL A 3 6.29 -11.73 -2.15
C VAL A 3 5.85 -10.80 -1.01
N GLY A 4 5.47 -11.33 0.16
CA GLY A 4 5.02 -10.51 1.29
C GLY A 4 6.17 -9.83 2.04
N ILE A 5 7.30 -10.53 2.20
CA ILE A 5 8.44 -10.02 2.95
C ILE A 5 9.01 -8.75 2.30
N ILE A 6 9.04 -8.67 0.98
CA ILE A 6 9.53 -7.50 0.24
C ILE A 6 8.65 -6.26 0.49
N HIS A 7 7.33 -6.41 0.61
CA HIS A 7 6.45 -5.27 0.90
C HIS A 7 6.57 -4.81 2.36
N ILE A 8 6.78 -5.75 3.28
CA ILE A 8 6.98 -5.46 4.71
C ILE A 8 8.31 -4.74 4.91
N ASP A 9 9.37 -5.18 4.24
CA ASP A 9 10.66 -4.48 4.20
C ASP A 9 10.48 -3.05 3.67
N GLY A 10 9.76 -2.90 2.55
CA GLY A 10 9.41 -1.61 1.98
C GLY A 10 8.59 -0.72 2.91
N LEU A 11 7.73 -1.28 3.77
CA LEU A 11 7.03 -0.53 4.82
C LEU A 11 8.01 0.02 5.87
N GLY A 12 8.95 -0.80 6.33
CA GLY A 12 10.00 -0.38 7.25
C GLY A 12 10.85 0.76 6.67
N ASP A 13 11.42 0.53 5.49
CA ASP A 13 12.25 1.51 4.77
C ASP A 13 11.51 2.81 4.51
N THR A 14 10.24 2.72 4.11
CA THR A 14 9.40 3.89 3.88
C THR A 14 9.26 4.73 5.14
N PHE A 15 9.08 4.10 6.30
CA PHE A 15 8.93 4.82 7.56
C PHE A 15 10.26 5.39 8.05
N ASP A 16 11.36 4.65 7.95
CA ASP A 16 12.70 5.16 8.26
C ASP A 16 13.07 6.35 7.37
N GLY A 17 12.81 6.26 6.07
CA GLY A 17 13.05 7.35 5.13
C GLY A 17 12.14 8.56 5.41
N LEU A 18 10.82 8.41 5.30
CA LEU A 18 9.88 9.54 5.29
C LEU A 18 9.69 10.21 6.65
N PHE A 19 9.99 9.52 7.76
CA PHE A 19 9.91 10.06 9.12
C PHE A 19 11.29 10.37 9.72
N SER A 20 12.37 10.27 8.95
CA SER A 20 13.67 10.85 9.34
C SER A 20 13.67 12.39 9.34
N TYR A 21 12.68 13.01 8.67
CA TYR A 21 12.61 14.46 8.42
C TYR A 21 13.84 15.04 7.72
N ALA A 22 14.65 14.19 7.09
CA ALA A 22 15.82 14.61 6.34
C ALA A 22 15.44 15.23 4.99
N LYS A 23 16.41 15.83 4.30
CA LYS A 23 16.25 16.26 2.90
C LYS A 23 16.02 15.04 1.99
N LYS A 24 15.40 15.28 0.83
CA LYS A 24 15.01 14.25 -0.15
C LYS A 24 16.12 13.22 -0.42
N GLU A 25 17.33 13.69 -0.70
CA GLU A 25 18.47 12.84 -1.07
C GLU A 25 18.79 11.88 0.07
N ARG A 26 18.81 12.40 1.31
CA ARG A 26 19.08 11.61 2.50
C ARG A 26 17.94 10.64 2.83
N MET A 27 16.68 11.02 2.64
CA MET A 27 15.55 10.09 2.80
C MET A 27 15.67 8.89 1.85
N LEU A 28 16.05 9.14 0.59
CA LEU A 28 16.24 8.09 -0.41
C LEU A 28 17.47 7.21 -0.14
N GLU A 29 18.52 7.75 0.47
CA GLU A 29 19.67 6.97 0.97
C GLU A 29 19.28 6.07 2.13
N ILE A 30 18.50 6.58 3.09
CA ILE A 30 18.02 5.80 4.24
C ILE A 30 17.18 4.61 3.76
N MET A 31 16.26 4.82 2.80
CA MET A 31 15.47 3.74 2.19
C MET A 31 16.29 2.72 1.37
N LYS A 32 17.60 2.91 1.20
CA LYS A 32 18.49 1.93 0.55
C LYS A 32 19.43 1.26 1.55
N ASP A 33 19.49 1.77 2.76
CA ASP A 33 20.29 1.20 3.82
C ASP A 33 19.63 -0.09 4.28
N SER A 34 20.36 -1.20 4.30
CA SER A 34 19.81 -2.49 4.74
C SER A 34 19.61 -2.56 6.26
N ARG A 35 20.05 -1.55 7.01
CA ARG A 35 19.85 -1.46 8.46
C ARG A 35 18.50 -0.87 8.76
N ILE A 36 17.74 -1.56 9.60
CA ILE A 36 16.48 -1.06 10.15
C ILE A 36 16.74 0.10 11.13
N GLY A 37 16.00 1.19 10.98
CA GLY A 37 15.97 2.31 11.90
C GLY A 37 14.83 2.18 12.92
N THR A 38 14.76 3.16 13.83
CA THR A 38 13.75 3.16 14.90
C THR A 38 12.32 3.31 14.36
N ASN A 39 12.12 4.11 13.31
CA ASN A 39 10.79 4.32 12.75
C ASN A 39 10.30 3.06 12.03
N GLY A 40 11.18 2.38 11.31
CA GLY A 40 10.96 1.09 10.68
C GLY A 40 10.60 0.03 11.72
N ALA A 41 11.40 -0.09 12.79
CA ALA A 41 11.11 -1.04 13.86
C ALA A 41 9.75 -0.80 14.52
N VAL A 42 9.44 0.46 14.86
CA VAL A 42 8.16 0.83 15.50
C VAL A 42 6.97 0.54 14.57
N VAL A 43 7.05 0.92 13.29
CA VAL A 43 5.93 0.67 12.37
C VAL A 43 5.70 -0.82 12.15
N LEU A 44 6.76 -1.64 12.06
CA LEU A 44 6.62 -3.07 11.87
C LEU A 44 5.94 -3.75 13.06
N ILE A 45 6.33 -3.38 14.28
CA ILE A 45 5.69 -3.88 15.50
C ILE A 45 4.19 -3.52 15.50
N LEU A 46 3.86 -2.25 15.27
CA LEU A 46 2.47 -1.79 15.22
C LEU A 46 1.68 -2.45 14.09
N TYR A 47 2.30 -2.63 12.92
CA TYR A 47 1.71 -3.30 11.78
C TYR A 47 1.34 -4.74 12.10
N PHE A 48 2.24 -5.53 12.67
CA PHE A 48 1.95 -6.93 13.00
C PHE A 48 0.87 -7.06 14.08
N ILE A 49 0.92 -6.22 15.13
CA ILE A 49 -0.11 -6.18 16.17
C ILE A 49 -1.48 -5.86 15.53
N ALA A 50 -1.56 -4.81 14.72
CA ALA A 50 -2.79 -4.42 14.05
C ALA A 50 -3.29 -5.51 13.09
N LYS A 51 -2.40 -6.11 12.28
CA LYS A 51 -2.76 -7.15 11.31
C LYS A 51 -3.37 -8.37 12.01
N ILE A 52 -2.75 -8.83 13.10
CA ILE A 52 -3.23 -9.98 13.87
C ILE A 52 -4.57 -9.67 14.52
N ALA A 53 -4.69 -8.53 15.20
CA ALA A 53 -5.93 -8.12 15.87
C ALA A 53 -7.10 -7.99 14.87
N LEU A 54 -6.88 -7.30 13.75
CA LEU A 54 -7.90 -7.10 12.73
C LEU A 54 -8.33 -8.41 12.06
N ILE A 55 -7.39 -9.30 11.75
CA ILE A 55 -7.73 -10.61 11.17
C ILE A 55 -8.56 -11.44 12.15
N SER A 56 -8.18 -11.46 13.43
CA SER A 56 -8.91 -12.19 14.47
C SER A 56 -10.38 -11.73 14.56
N GLU A 57 -10.62 -10.42 14.58
CA GLU A 57 -11.97 -9.86 14.61
C GLU A 57 -12.76 -10.14 13.31
N ILE A 58 -12.10 -10.00 12.15
CA ILE A 58 -12.76 -10.23 10.86
C ILE A 58 -13.22 -11.68 10.68
N ILE A 59 -12.46 -12.65 11.20
CA ILE A 59 -12.88 -14.07 11.18
C ILE A 59 -14.22 -14.26 11.88
N ALA A 60 -14.42 -13.57 13.01
CA ALA A 60 -15.65 -13.67 13.80
C ALA A 60 -16.84 -12.91 13.18
N ILE A 61 -16.59 -11.77 12.53
CA ILE A 61 -17.65 -10.88 12.03
C ILE A 61 -18.04 -11.20 10.58
N ASN A 62 -17.08 -11.12 9.65
CA ASN A 62 -17.32 -11.33 8.23
C ASN A 62 -16.05 -11.78 7.50
N PRO A 63 -15.79 -13.09 7.41
CA PRO A 63 -14.55 -13.63 6.86
C PRO A 63 -14.36 -13.31 5.36
N LYS A 64 -15.37 -12.82 4.65
CA LYS A 64 -15.23 -12.38 3.25
C LYS A 64 -14.21 -11.25 3.10
N TYR A 65 -14.00 -10.43 4.13
CA TYR A 65 -12.96 -9.40 4.12
C TYR A 65 -11.55 -9.98 4.00
N LEU A 66 -11.32 -11.23 4.43
CA LEU A 66 -10.05 -11.95 4.23
C LEU A 66 -9.75 -12.23 2.75
N ILE A 67 -10.78 -12.33 1.92
CA ILE A 67 -10.65 -12.56 0.49
C ILE A 67 -10.44 -11.23 -0.25
N ILE A 68 -11.16 -10.18 0.15
CA ILE A 68 -11.12 -8.91 -0.60
C ILE A 68 -9.96 -7.99 -0.21
N PHE A 69 -9.42 -8.05 1.02
CA PHE A 69 -8.28 -7.19 1.38
C PHE A 69 -7.06 -7.34 0.46
N PRO A 70 -6.61 -8.55 0.05
CA PRO A 70 -5.46 -8.65 -0.85
C PRO A 70 -5.81 -8.16 -2.26
N ILE A 71 -7.07 -8.30 -2.71
CA ILE A 71 -7.53 -7.82 -4.02
C ILE A 71 -7.48 -6.29 -4.04
N ILE A 72 -8.08 -5.63 -3.05
CA ILE A 72 -8.11 -4.17 -2.95
C ILE A 72 -6.70 -3.61 -2.70
N ALA A 73 -5.89 -4.26 -1.85
CA ALA A 73 -4.52 -3.82 -1.60
C ALA A 73 -3.66 -3.80 -2.87
N ARG A 74 -3.91 -4.70 -3.84
CA ARG A 74 -3.20 -4.70 -5.13
C ARG A 74 -3.50 -3.50 -6.00
N LEU A 75 -4.68 -2.89 -5.87
CA LEU A 75 -5.01 -1.63 -6.57
C LEU A 75 -3.99 -0.52 -6.27
N SER A 76 -3.35 -0.55 -5.10
CA SER A 76 -2.31 0.41 -4.74
C SER A 76 -1.11 0.38 -5.70
N THR A 77 -0.74 -0.80 -6.19
CA THR A 77 0.44 -0.97 -7.07
C THR A 77 0.20 -0.38 -8.46
N SER A 78 -0.93 -0.69 -9.10
CA SER A 78 -1.25 -0.12 -10.42
C SER A 78 -1.54 1.38 -10.32
N THR A 79 -2.26 1.84 -9.28
CA THR A 79 -2.53 3.26 -9.06
C THR A 79 -1.24 4.06 -8.85
N ASN A 80 -0.34 3.57 -7.99
CA ASN A 80 0.95 4.20 -7.78
C ASN A 80 1.79 4.17 -9.07
N ALA A 81 1.84 3.05 -9.79
CA ALA A 81 2.64 2.97 -11.00
C ALA A 81 2.13 3.87 -12.14
N GLY A 82 0.81 3.97 -12.31
CA GLY A 82 0.20 4.69 -13.45
C GLY A 82 -0.07 6.18 -13.24
N LEU A 83 0.01 6.71 -12.01
CA LEU A 83 -0.31 8.12 -11.70
C LEU A 83 0.88 8.95 -11.21
N THR A 84 2.08 8.39 -11.08
CA THR A 84 3.24 9.15 -10.61
C THR A 84 4.53 8.66 -11.23
N ASP A 85 5.50 9.57 -11.27
CA ASP A 85 6.87 9.30 -11.71
C ASP A 85 7.65 8.52 -10.65
N TYR A 86 8.68 7.80 -11.09
CA TYR A 86 9.62 7.13 -10.18
C TYR A 86 10.62 8.12 -9.58
N ALA A 87 10.82 8.05 -8.26
CA ALA A 87 11.67 9.00 -7.53
C ALA A 87 13.18 8.79 -7.72
N ARG A 88 13.61 7.59 -8.15
CA ARG A 88 15.04 7.22 -8.30
C ARG A 88 15.45 7.23 -9.78
N LYS A 89 16.72 7.55 -10.07
CA LYS A 89 17.27 7.48 -11.45
C LYS A 89 17.38 6.04 -11.99
N SER A 90 17.48 5.04 -11.10
CA SER A 90 17.55 3.61 -11.44
C SER A 90 16.90 2.78 -10.33
N GLY A 91 16.26 1.67 -10.71
CA GLY A 91 15.66 0.71 -9.79
C GLY A 91 14.76 -0.31 -10.51
N MET A 92 14.54 -1.47 -9.89
CA MET A 92 13.79 -2.59 -10.47
C MET A 92 12.34 -2.21 -10.84
N SER A 93 11.73 -1.26 -10.12
CA SER A 93 10.36 -0.78 -10.38
C SER A 93 10.24 0.20 -11.56
N ASN A 94 11.36 0.65 -12.17
CA ASN A 94 11.30 1.52 -13.35
C ASN A 94 10.56 0.87 -14.53
N ALA A 95 10.78 -0.43 -14.75
CA ALA A 95 10.12 -1.17 -15.82
C ALA A 95 8.60 -1.27 -15.61
N ILE A 96 8.16 -1.37 -14.34
CA ILE A 96 6.74 -1.46 -13.99
C ILE A 96 6.05 -0.10 -14.22
N ILE A 97 6.73 1.00 -13.89
CA ILE A 97 6.18 2.35 -14.01
C ILE A 97 6.17 2.82 -15.46
N SER A 98 7.17 2.45 -16.27
CA SER A 98 7.19 2.81 -17.69
C SER A 98 6.09 2.15 -18.53
N GLU A 99 5.53 1.03 -18.06
CA GLU A 99 4.48 0.30 -18.78
C GLU A 99 3.07 0.49 -18.20
N ASN A 100 2.93 1.18 -17.06
CA ASN A 100 1.62 1.48 -16.48
C ASN A 100 1.26 2.94 -16.71
N GLY A 101 0.11 3.19 -17.32
CA GLY A 101 -0.51 4.48 -17.47
C GLY A 101 -1.91 4.52 -16.88
N ILE A 102 -2.67 5.54 -17.27
CA ILE A 102 -4.02 5.76 -16.73
C ILE A 102 -5.01 4.65 -17.12
N PHE A 103 -4.77 3.98 -18.25
CA PHE A 103 -5.61 2.88 -18.71
C PHE A 103 -5.54 1.69 -17.75
N GLU A 104 -4.34 1.31 -17.31
CA GLU A 104 -4.10 0.21 -16.38
C GLU A 104 -4.70 0.51 -15.00
N VAL A 105 -4.68 1.78 -14.57
CA VAL A 105 -5.35 2.22 -13.34
C VAL A 105 -6.86 2.06 -13.44
N ILE A 106 -7.47 2.56 -14.52
CA ILE A 106 -8.92 2.46 -14.73
C ILE A 106 -9.33 0.98 -14.85
N PHE A 107 -8.60 0.19 -15.63
CA PHE A 107 -8.86 -1.24 -15.80
C PHE A 107 -8.77 -1.99 -14.46
N SER A 108 -7.71 -1.74 -13.68
CA SER A 108 -7.53 -2.33 -12.35
C SER A 108 -8.65 -1.94 -11.40
N LEU A 109 -9.07 -0.67 -11.41
CA LEU A 109 -10.15 -0.17 -10.56
C LEU A 109 -11.49 -0.82 -10.92
N VAL A 110 -11.84 -0.87 -12.21
CA VAL A 110 -13.08 -1.50 -12.69
C VAL A 110 -13.10 -2.98 -12.35
N LEU A 111 -12.01 -3.72 -12.64
CA LEU A 111 -11.91 -5.14 -12.34
C LEU A 111 -12.00 -5.42 -10.83
N THR A 112 -11.26 -4.65 -10.02
CA THR A 112 -11.30 -4.75 -8.56
C THR A 112 -12.71 -4.50 -8.03
N ASN A 113 -13.40 -3.47 -8.52
CA ASN A 113 -14.74 -3.12 -8.08
C ASN A 113 -15.74 -4.23 -8.42
N ILE A 114 -15.70 -4.76 -9.65
CA ILE A 114 -16.57 -5.87 -10.09
C ILE A 114 -16.36 -7.08 -9.19
N LEU A 115 -15.11 -7.54 -9.00
CA LEU A 115 -14.81 -8.71 -8.18
C LEU A 115 -15.29 -8.54 -6.74
N VAL A 116 -15.01 -7.39 -6.15
CA VAL A 116 -15.38 -7.09 -4.75
C VAL A 116 -16.89 -6.96 -4.60
N PHE A 117 -17.59 -6.35 -5.55
CA PHE A 117 -19.05 -6.22 -5.56
C PHE A 117 -19.73 -7.61 -5.59
N PHE A 118 -19.21 -8.56 -6.35
CA PHE A 118 -19.76 -9.92 -6.35
C PHE A 118 -19.57 -10.67 -5.02
N ILE A 119 -18.54 -10.33 -4.24
CA ILE A 119 -18.26 -11.02 -2.97
C ILE A 119 -19.10 -10.45 -1.82
N ILE A 120 -19.19 -9.12 -1.72
CA ILE A 120 -19.75 -8.42 -0.55
C ILE A 120 -20.74 -7.29 -0.89
N GLY A 121 -21.09 -7.13 -2.16
CA GLY A 121 -22.08 -6.16 -2.62
C GLY A 121 -21.62 -4.71 -2.49
N SER A 122 -22.57 -3.80 -2.24
CA SER A 122 -22.34 -2.36 -2.19
C SER A 122 -21.33 -1.91 -1.12
N LYS A 123 -21.25 -2.62 0.02
CA LYS A 123 -20.23 -2.39 1.06
C LYS A 123 -18.81 -2.52 0.49
N GLY A 124 -18.65 -3.44 -0.45
CA GLY A 124 -17.40 -3.69 -1.14
C GLY A 124 -17.00 -2.52 -2.02
N THR A 125 -17.94 -2.01 -2.81
CA THR A 125 -17.76 -0.80 -3.62
C THR A 125 -17.35 0.40 -2.76
N VAL A 126 -18.02 0.63 -1.61
CA VAL A 126 -17.64 1.69 -0.67
C VAL A 126 -16.21 1.50 -0.16
N THR A 127 -15.85 0.27 0.21
CA THR A 127 -14.49 -0.08 0.68
C THR A 127 -13.43 0.22 -0.39
N VAL A 128 -13.70 -0.11 -1.66
CA VAL A 128 -12.80 0.17 -2.80
C VAL A 128 -12.55 1.67 -2.96
N PHE A 129 -13.59 2.50 -2.91
CA PHE A 129 -13.43 3.95 -3.10
C PHE A 129 -12.71 4.63 -1.93
N ILE A 130 -12.96 4.20 -0.68
CA ILE A 130 -12.21 4.69 0.48
C ILE A 130 -10.74 4.29 0.38
N ALA A 131 -10.46 3.03 -0.02
CA ALA A 131 -9.09 2.56 -0.23
C ALA A 131 -8.39 3.32 -1.36
N LEU A 132 -9.06 3.57 -2.49
CA LEU A 132 -8.52 4.35 -3.60
C LEU A 132 -8.16 5.78 -3.16
N LEU A 133 -9.04 6.43 -2.40
CA LEU A 133 -8.77 7.75 -1.85
C LEU A 133 -7.53 7.74 -0.95
N PHE A 134 -7.41 6.76 -0.06
CA PHE A 134 -6.22 6.59 0.78
C PHE A 134 -4.95 6.39 -0.05
N ILE A 135 -4.98 5.51 -1.06
CA ILE A 135 -3.85 5.24 -1.95
C ILE A 135 -3.37 6.54 -2.62
N ILE A 136 -4.29 7.32 -3.19
CA ILE A 136 -3.96 8.59 -3.87
C ILE A 136 -3.36 9.59 -2.87
N LEU A 137 -3.96 9.75 -1.69
CA LEU A 137 -3.45 10.66 -0.66
C LEU A 137 -2.05 10.26 -0.18
N PHE A 138 -1.83 8.96 0.04
CA PHE A 138 -0.52 8.44 0.41
C PHE A 138 0.51 8.71 -0.69
N MET A 139 0.18 8.37 -1.95
CA MET A 139 1.02 8.63 -3.11
C MET A 139 1.40 10.11 -3.24
N LEU A 140 0.43 11.02 -3.12
CA LEU A 140 0.67 12.47 -3.20
C LEU A 140 1.59 12.95 -2.07
N ASN A 141 1.41 12.43 -0.85
CA ASN A 141 2.28 12.74 0.29
C ASN A 141 3.72 12.24 0.07
N VAL A 142 3.89 11.02 -0.44
CA VAL A 142 5.21 10.48 -0.79
C VAL A 142 5.85 11.32 -1.90
N ARG A 143 5.10 11.63 -2.96
CA ARG A 143 5.57 12.47 -4.07
C ARG A 143 6.03 13.85 -3.59
N LYS A 144 5.30 14.46 -2.66
CA LYS A 144 5.69 15.75 -2.06
C LYS A 144 7.02 15.67 -1.29
N LYS A 145 7.32 14.54 -0.65
CA LYS A 145 8.54 14.35 0.17
C LYS A 145 9.76 13.96 -0.65
N ILE A 146 9.63 13.03 -1.60
CA ILE A 146 10.77 12.46 -2.34
C ILE A 146 10.70 12.69 -3.86
N GLY A 147 9.69 13.40 -4.36
CA GLY A 147 9.54 13.77 -5.77
C GLY A 147 9.09 12.65 -6.71
N GLY A 148 8.44 11.60 -6.17
CA GLY A 148 7.93 10.45 -6.91
C GLY A 148 7.65 9.29 -5.96
N ILE A 149 7.58 8.06 -6.47
CA ILE A 149 7.49 6.82 -5.68
C ILE A 149 8.73 5.94 -5.85
N THR A 150 8.97 5.04 -4.88
CA THR A 150 9.91 3.92 -4.95
C THR A 150 9.19 2.59 -4.83
N GLY A 151 9.85 1.47 -5.17
CA GLY A 151 9.33 0.13 -4.89
C GLY A 151 8.95 -0.07 -3.42
N ASP A 152 9.76 0.46 -2.50
CA ASP A 152 9.54 0.43 -1.05
C ASP A 152 8.22 1.11 -0.69
N THR A 153 7.97 2.32 -1.22
CA THR A 153 6.73 3.07 -0.97
C THR A 153 5.51 2.44 -1.63
N MET A 154 5.68 1.70 -2.73
CA MET A 154 4.60 0.90 -3.32
C MET A 154 4.23 -0.28 -2.40
N GLY A 155 5.24 -0.97 -1.86
CA GLY A 155 5.06 -2.01 -0.84
C GLY A 155 4.35 -1.47 0.41
N ALA A 156 4.80 -0.32 0.91
CA ALA A 156 4.18 0.35 2.05
C ALA A 156 2.71 0.72 1.77
N SER A 157 2.40 1.25 0.59
CA SER A 157 1.02 1.57 0.19
C SER A 157 0.12 0.33 0.18
N LEU A 158 0.62 -0.80 -0.32
CA LEU A 158 -0.09 -2.07 -0.34
C LEU A 158 -0.39 -2.58 1.07
N GLU A 159 0.60 -2.55 1.97
CA GLU A 159 0.44 -3.06 3.33
C GLU A 159 -0.47 -2.17 4.18
N LEU A 160 -0.34 -0.84 4.07
CA LEU A 160 -1.23 0.09 4.74
C LEU A 160 -2.66 0.01 4.21
N THR A 161 -2.85 -0.15 2.89
CA THR A 161 -4.17 -0.37 2.30
C THR A 161 -4.80 -1.67 2.82
N SER A 162 -4.00 -2.72 3.00
CA SER A 162 -4.48 -3.98 3.58
C SER A 162 -5.04 -3.79 4.99
N ILE A 163 -4.32 -3.04 5.85
CA ILE A 163 -4.77 -2.70 7.20
C ILE A 163 -6.07 -1.90 7.16
N LEU A 164 -6.14 -0.87 6.29
CA LEU A 164 -7.33 -0.05 6.12
C LEU A 164 -8.56 -0.88 5.72
N VAL A 165 -8.42 -1.78 4.75
CA VAL A 165 -9.53 -2.62 4.27
C VAL A 165 -10.03 -3.56 5.37
N LEU A 166 -9.12 -4.17 6.12
CA LEU A 166 -9.49 -5.02 7.25
C LEU A 166 -10.22 -4.22 8.34
N PHE A 167 -9.73 -3.01 8.66
CA PHE A 167 -10.40 -2.11 9.61
C PHE A 167 -11.80 -1.69 9.14
N LEU A 168 -11.96 -1.33 7.86
CA LEU A 168 -13.26 -1.02 7.28
C LEU A 168 -14.22 -2.21 7.32
N GLY A 169 -13.71 -3.45 7.24
CA GLY A 169 -14.55 -4.63 7.39
C GLY A 169 -15.17 -4.78 8.78
N ILE A 170 -14.48 -4.34 9.83
CA ILE A 170 -15.04 -4.32 11.18
C ILE A 170 -16.16 -3.27 11.28
N ILE A 171 -15.96 -2.09 10.68
CA ILE A 171 -16.94 -0.99 10.71
C ILE A 171 -18.17 -1.31 9.88
N LEU A 172 -17.97 -1.80 8.65
CA LEU A 172 -19.04 -1.99 7.69
C LEU A 172 -19.78 -3.33 7.88
N ARG A 173 -19.21 -4.28 8.62
CA ARG A 173 -19.75 -5.63 8.87
C ARG A 173 -20.10 -6.39 7.60
#